data_AF-A0A6G1KV31-F1
#
_entry.id   AF-A0A6G1KV31-F1
#
_cell.length_a   1.000
_cell.length_b   1.000
_cell.length_c   1.000
_cell.angle_alpha   90.00
_cell.angle_beta   90.00
_cell.angle_gamma   90.00
#
_symmetry.space_group_name_H-M   'P 1'
#
loop_
_entity.id
_entity.type
_entity.pdbx_description
1 polymer ?
#
loop_
_entity_poly.entity_id
_entity_poly.type
_entity_poly.pdbx_seq_one_letter_code
_entity_poly.pdbx_strand_id
1 'polypeptide(L)'
;MTSLLPYLFFWTHKSPESNTWRPVPGANPKPIDNLPPFLARTDLAATSIDAAPFIAGAGSLAHLRQIHKFGFTASANIFANPKTLRALHRTTLVLIPAVLVAQALGLEYRYAIPRWSHEREMRRDEEEVRRHVDVGMYAGVACWAVRLYGLRWGRAFWAPMEVVMGGALADLMHREYGKAHGF
;
A
#
# COMPACT_ATOMS: atom_id res chain seq x y z
N MET A 1 28.47 -19.97 -14.75
CA MET A 1 28.19 -19.00 -13.65
C MET A 1 26.80 -18.42 -13.87
N THR A 2 25.79 -19.09 -13.32
CA THR A 2 24.38 -18.69 -13.40
C THR A 2 24.14 -17.56 -12.41
N SER A 3 23.95 -16.35 -12.94
CA SER A 3 23.67 -15.14 -12.17
C SER A 3 22.46 -15.32 -11.27
N LEU A 4 22.64 -15.17 -9.96
CA LEU A 4 21.64 -15.22 -8.88
C LEU A 4 20.63 -14.03 -8.88
N LEU A 5 20.66 -13.18 -9.88
CA LEU A 5 19.88 -11.93 -9.96
C LEU A 5 18.45 -11.99 -10.54
N PRO A 6 17.97 -13.07 -11.22
CA PRO A 6 16.59 -13.10 -11.68
C PRO A 6 15.56 -12.98 -10.53
N TYR A 7 15.92 -13.50 -9.35
CA TYR A 7 14.96 -13.80 -8.26
C TYR A 7 14.53 -12.62 -7.38
N LEU A 8 15.25 -11.50 -7.38
CA LEU A 8 14.96 -10.41 -6.43
C LEU A 8 13.82 -9.48 -6.88
N PHE A 9 13.49 -9.45 -8.17
CA PHE A 9 12.50 -8.52 -8.72
C PHE A 9 11.69 -9.07 -9.91
N PHE A 10 11.50 -10.40 -10.06
CA PHE A 10 10.93 -11.02 -11.27
C PHE A 10 9.70 -10.27 -11.85
N TRP A 11 9.97 -9.57 -12.95
CA TRP A 11 9.06 -8.69 -13.70
C TRP A 11 8.75 -9.22 -15.11
N THR A 12 9.20 -10.42 -15.48
CA THR A 12 9.16 -10.88 -16.88
C THR A 12 7.90 -11.67 -17.28
N HIS A 13 7.07 -12.14 -16.34
CA HIS A 13 5.89 -12.97 -16.64
C HIS A 13 4.66 -12.62 -15.79
N LYS A 14 4.38 -11.33 -15.62
CA LYS A 14 3.21 -10.91 -14.84
C LYS A 14 1.94 -10.98 -15.69
N SER A 15 1.08 -11.95 -15.40
CA SER A 15 -0.28 -12.06 -15.97
C SER A 15 -1.30 -11.25 -15.14
N PRO A 16 -2.50 -10.95 -15.69
CA PRO A 16 -3.60 -10.39 -14.90
C PRO A 16 -3.95 -11.24 -13.67
N GLU A 17 -3.91 -12.57 -13.81
CA GLU A 17 -4.11 -13.54 -12.73
C GLU A 17 -3.08 -13.38 -11.61
N SER A 18 -1.86 -12.93 -11.93
CA SER A 18 -0.83 -12.62 -10.94
C SER A 18 -1.17 -11.43 -10.06
N ASN A 19 -2.38 -10.87 -10.13
CA ASN A 19 -2.90 -9.82 -9.23
C ASN A 19 -4.11 -10.26 -8.41
N THR A 20 -4.55 -11.53 -8.50
CA THR A 20 -5.68 -12.04 -7.70
C THR A 20 -5.35 -12.15 -6.21
N TRP A 21 -4.06 -12.14 -5.86
CA TRP A 21 -3.59 -12.07 -4.47
C TRP A 21 -3.81 -10.70 -3.81
N ARG A 22 -4.46 -9.72 -4.43
CA ARG A 22 -4.85 -8.43 -3.82
C ARG A 22 -6.33 -8.19 -4.12
N PRO A 23 -7.07 -7.40 -3.31
CA PRO A 23 -8.48 -7.11 -3.59
C PRO A 23 -8.65 -6.62 -5.02
N VAL A 24 -9.59 -7.18 -5.76
CA VAL A 24 -9.80 -6.88 -7.19
C VAL A 24 -10.73 -5.66 -7.29
N PRO A 25 -10.37 -4.58 -8.00
CA PRO A 25 -11.20 -3.37 -8.04
C PRO A 25 -12.58 -3.71 -8.56
N GLY A 26 -13.62 -3.41 -7.78
CA GLY A 26 -15.00 -3.65 -8.17
C GLY A 26 -15.47 -5.12 -8.14
N ALA A 27 -14.69 -6.07 -7.60
CA ALA A 27 -15.11 -7.47 -7.50
C ALA A 27 -16.14 -7.75 -6.39
N ASN A 28 -16.26 -6.86 -5.41
CA ASN A 28 -17.29 -6.93 -4.37
C ASN A 28 -17.94 -5.55 -4.18
N PRO A 29 -18.68 -5.05 -5.19
CA PRO A 29 -19.36 -3.78 -5.05
C PRO A 29 -20.45 -3.99 -4.01
N LYS A 30 -20.29 -3.37 -2.83
CA LYS A 30 -21.48 -3.15 -1.98
C LYS A 30 -22.49 -2.45 -2.87
N PRO A 31 -23.73 -2.96 -2.99
CA PRO A 31 -24.73 -2.38 -3.88
C PRO A 31 -25.07 -0.99 -3.36
N ILE A 32 -24.32 0.00 -3.84
CA ILE A 32 -24.67 1.40 -3.72
C ILE A 32 -25.25 1.72 -5.08
N ASP A 33 -26.52 1.34 -5.26
CA ASP A 33 -27.24 1.34 -6.54
C ASP A 33 -27.34 2.72 -7.21
N ASN A 34 -26.86 3.78 -6.54
CA ASN A 34 -26.93 5.17 -6.98
C ASN A 34 -25.57 5.79 -7.35
N LEU A 35 -24.46 5.03 -7.39
CA LEU A 35 -23.17 5.59 -7.79
C LEU A 35 -23.01 5.63 -9.32
N PRO A 36 -22.50 6.74 -9.89
CA PRO A 36 -22.07 6.78 -11.28
C PRO A 36 -21.12 5.62 -11.64
N PRO A 37 -21.20 5.04 -12.85
CA PRO A 37 -20.41 3.87 -13.23
C PRO A 37 -18.90 4.01 -13.03
N PHE A 38 -18.36 5.23 -13.20
CA PHE A 38 -16.94 5.49 -12.98
C PHE A 38 -16.56 5.46 -11.49
N LEU A 39 -17.45 5.86 -10.57
CA LEU A 39 -17.24 5.75 -9.13
C LEU A 39 -17.44 4.32 -8.63
N ALA A 40 -18.41 3.59 -9.21
CA ALA A 40 -18.66 2.20 -8.86
C ALA A 40 -17.45 1.28 -9.14
N ARG A 41 -16.55 1.68 -10.03
CA ARG A 41 -15.29 0.98 -10.33
C ARG A 41 -14.15 1.29 -9.35
N THR A 42 -14.28 2.35 -8.55
CA THR A 42 -13.25 2.72 -7.59
C THR A 42 -13.31 1.85 -6.35
N ASP A 43 -12.15 1.45 -5.85
CA ASP A 43 -12.03 0.55 -4.71
C ASP A 43 -10.89 1.02 -3.81
N LEU A 44 -11.28 1.47 -2.60
CA LEU A 44 -10.35 2.05 -1.63
C LEU A 44 -9.40 0.99 -1.03
N ALA A 45 -9.90 -0.23 -0.78
CA ALA A 45 -9.11 -1.32 -0.22
C ALA A 45 -8.07 -1.81 -1.25
N ALA A 46 -8.48 -1.93 -2.52
CA ALA A 46 -7.57 -2.21 -3.62
C ALA A 46 -6.53 -1.09 -3.79
N THR A 47 -6.96 0.18 -3.73
CA THR A 47 -6.08 1.35 -3.89
C THR A 47 -5.01 1.43 -2.81
N SER A 48 -5.35 1.14 -1.55
CA SER A 48 -4.40 1.21 -0.44
C SER A 48 -3.25 0.20 -0.63
N ILE A 49 -3.57 -1.02 -1.04
CA ILE A 49 -2.58 -2.07 -1.30
C ILE A 49 -1.78 -1.77 -2.57
N ASP A 50 -2.43 -1.26 -3.62
CA ASP A 50 -1.77 -0.98 -4.90
C ASP A 50 -0.76 0.16 -4.82
N ALA A 51 -1.05 1.19 -4.02
CA ALA A 51 -0.16 2.34 -3.84
C ALA A 51 0.98 2.08 -2.84
N ALA A 52 0.79 1.16 -1.89
CA ALA A 52 1.71 0.97 -0.77
C ALA A 52 3.17 0.62 -1.17
N PRO A 53 3.46 -0.28 -2.15
CA PRO A 53 4.83 -0.59 -2.54
C PRO A 53 5.61 0.65 -3.03
N PHE A 54 4.95 1.54 -3.76
CA PHE A 54 5.58 2.75 -4.27
C PHE A 54 5.76 3.81 -3.18
N ILE A 55 4.78 3.95 -2.28
CA ILE A 55 4.89 4.84 -1.12
C ILE A 55 6.06 4.36 -0.26
N ALA A 56 6.07 3.10 0.15
CA ALA A 56 7.16 2.49 0.91
C ALA A 56 8.51 2.62 0.18
N GLY A 57 8.55 2.36 -1.13
CA GLY A 57 9.75 2.52 -1.96
C GLY A 57 10.30 3.95 -1.97
N ALA A 58 9.45 4.96 -2.17
CA ALA A 58 9.85 6.36 -2.15
C ALA A 58 10.36 6.79 -0.76
N GLY A 59 9.71 6.33 0.31
CA GLY A 59 10.16 6.53 1.68
C GLY A 59 11.52 5.89 1.94
N SER A 60 11.68 4.61 1.59
CA SER A 60 12.94 3.88 1.73
C SER A 60 14.07 4.57 0.98
N LEU A 61 13.86 4.96 -0.28
CA LEU A 61 14.88 5.69 -1.06
C LEU A 61 15.24 7.03 -0.41
N ALA A 62 14.26 7.79 0.07
CA ALA A 62 14.51 9.05 0.76
C ALA A 62 15.26 8.85 2.08
N HIS A 63 15.00 7.76 2.78
CA HIS A 63 15.69 7.38 4.02
C HIS A 63 17.13 6.94 3.74
N LEU A 64 17.33 6.04 2.78
CA LEU A 64 18.65 5.52 2.38
C LEU A 64 19.59 6.62 1.91
N ARG A 65 19.08 7.62 1.17
CA ARG A 65 19.84 8.82 0.75
C ARG A 65 20.46 9.61 1.91
N GLN A 66 19.99 9.39 3.13
CA GLN A 66 20.43 10.07 4.33
C GLN A 66 21.27 9.20 5.27
N ILE A 67 21.57 7.94 4.91
CA ILE A 67 22.31 7.00 5.78
C ILE A 67 23.59 7.61 6.34
N HIS A 68 24.39 8.26 5.48
CA HIS A 68 25.65 8.89 5.87
C HIS A 68 25.50 10.09 6.82
N LYS A 69 24.27 10.54 7.10
CA LYS A 69 23.93 11.67 7.97
C LYS A 69 23.20 11.26 9.26
N PHE A 70 22.95 9.97 9.45
CA PHE A 70 22.26 9.47 10.62
C PHE A 70 23.04 9.73 11.91
N GLY A 71 22.35 10.21 12.94
CA GLY A 71 22.95 10.53 14.24
C GLY A 71 23.59 11.91 14.32
N PHE A 72 23.77 12.61 13.19
CA PHE A 72 24.30 13.97 13.15
C PHE A 72 23.22 15.00 12.79
N THR A 73 22.67 14.90 11.58
CA THR A 73 21.70 15.89 11.04
C THR A 73 20.39 15.27 10.58
N ALA A 74 20.34 13.95 10.47
CA ALA A 74 19.14 13.19 10.13
C ALA A 74 18.87 12.13 11.21
N SER A 75 17.61 11.95 11.59
CA SER A 75 17.23 10.86 12.48
C SER A 75 17.28 9.52 11.75
N ALA A 76 17.83 8.51 12.40
CA ALA A 76 17.78 7.11 11.97
C ALA A 76 16.38 6.51 12.15
N ASN A 77 15.56 7.09 13.04
CA ASN A 77 14.17 6.70 13.16
C ASN A 77 13.36 7.29 11.99
N ILE A 78 12.77 6.43 11.16
CA ILE A 78 11.92 6.79 10.01
C ILE A 78 10.79 7.75 10.44
N PHE A 79 10.19 7.51 11.61
CA PHE A 79 9.08 8.30 12.14
C PHE A 79 9.51 9.66 12.72
N ALA A 80 10.82 9.87 12.90
CA ALA A 80 11.39 11.15 13.32
C ALA A 80 12.19 11.83 12.20
N ASN A 81 12.21 11.26 10.98
CA ASN A 81 12.96 11.80 9.85
C ASN A 81 12.03 12.60 8.92
N PRO A 82 12.04 13.95 8.95
CA PRO A 82 11.07 14.79 8.24
C PRO A 82 11.18 14.66 6.71
N LYS A 83 12.37 14.39 6.17
CA LYS A 83 12.56 14.19 4.72
C LYS A 83 11.96 12.86 4.25
N THR A 84 12.10 11.82 5.07
CA THR A 84 11.50 10.50 4.81
C THR A 84 9.98 10.60 4.86
N LEU A 85 9.43 11.21 5.91
CA LEU A 85 7.98 11.45 6.06
C LEU A 85 7.41 12.31 4.93
N ARG A 86 8.13 13.36 4.49
CA ARG A 86 7.71 14.19 3.36
C ARG A 86 7.67 13.42 2.04
N ALA A 87 8.62 12.51 1.82
CA ALA A 87 8.65 11.68 0.62
C ALA A 87 7.45 10.72 0.60
N LEU A 88 7.20 10.03 1.72
CA LEU A 88 6.02 9.18 1.88
C LEU A 88 4.73 9.97 1.61
N HIS A 89 4.57 11.12 2.28
CA HIS A 89 3.40 11.97 2.13
C HIS A 89 3.13 12.42 0.70
N ARG A 90 4.13 13.01 0.03
CA ARG A 90 3.99 13.50 -1.34
C ARG A 90 3.65 12.37 -2.30
N THR A 91 4.25 11.20 -2.09
CA THR A 91 3.97 10.02 -2.90
C THR A 91 2.53 9.56 -2.71
N THR A 92 2.01 9.56 -1.49
CA THR A 92 0.58 9.27 -1.22
C THR A 92 -0.34 10.25 -1.92
N LEU A 93 -0.06 11.56 -1.85
CA LEU A 93 -0.90 12.59 -2.47
C LEU A 93 -0.96 12.50 -3.99
N VAL A 94 0.06 11.95 -4.64
CA VAL A 94 0.12 11.79 -6.09
C VAL A 94 -0.43 10.45 -6.53
N LEU A 95 -0.02 9.36 -5.87
CA LEU A 95 -0.36 8.01 -6.32
C LEU A 95 -1.80 7.62 -6.03
N ILE A 96 -2.36 8.03 -4.89
CA ILE A 96 -3.74 7.65 -4.56
C ILE A 96 -4.73 8.20 -5.60
N PRO A 97 -4.71 9.50 -5.95
CA PRO A 97 -5.54 10.00 -7.04
C PRO A 97 -5.25 9.32 -8.38
N ALA A 98 -3.97 9.08 -8.72
CA ALA A 98 -3.61 8.44 -9.98
C ALA A 98 -4.18 7.01 -10.10
N VAL A 99 -4.10 6.22 -9.03
CA VAL A 99 -4.67 4.86 -8.99
C VAL A 99 -6.20 4.90 -9.06
N LEU A 100 -6.85 5.80 -8.34
CA LEU A 100 -8.31 5.96 -8.39
C LEU A 100 -8.80 6.38 -9.77
N VAL A 101 -8.08 7.29 -10.44
CA VAL A 101 -8.38 7.68 -11.83
C VAL A 101 -8.18 6.50 -12.77
N ALA A 102 -7.09 5.73 -12.62
CA ALA A 102 -6.86 4.54 -13.43
C ALA A 102 -7.97 3.49 -13.24
N GLN A 103 -8.43 3.27 -12.01
CA GLN A 103 -9.60 2.41 -11.72
C GLN A 103 -10.89 2.94 -12.35
N ALA A 104 -11.18 4.24 -12.17
CA ALA A 104 -12.38 4.87 -12.73
C ALA A 104 -12.44 4.75 -14.26
N LEU A 105 -11.29 4.89 -14.92
CA LEU A 105 -11.13 4.72 -16.37
C LEU A 105 -11.10 3.25 -16.82
N GLY A 106 -11.01 2.28 -15.90
CA GLY A 106 -10.88 0.86 -16.23
C GLY A 106 -9.53 0.50 -16.86
N LEU A 107 -8.49 1.28 -16.59
CA LEU A 107 -7.13 1.00 -17.08
C LEU A 107 -6.52 -0.15 -16.29
N GLU A 108 -5.87 -1.08 -16.98
CA GLU A 108 -5.13 -2.16 -16.33
C GLU A 108 -3.78 -1.66 -15.77
N TYR A 109 -3.74 -0.80 -14.77
CA TYR A 109 -2.46 -0.27 -14.23
C TYR A 109 -1.65 -1.29 -13.41
N ARG A 110 -2.27 -2.42 -13.04
CA ARG A 110 -1.70 -3.35 -12.07
C ARG A 110 -0.45 -4.06 -12.57
N TYR A 111 -0.20 -4.18 -13.88
CA TYR A 111 1.05 -4.76 -14.39
C TYR A 111 2.29 -4.04 -13.84
N ALA A 112 2.22 -2.72 -13.65
CA ALA A 112 3.35 -1.90 -13.19
C ALA A 112 3.66 -2.02 -11.69
N ILE A 113 2.80 -2.66 -10.90
CA ILE A 113 2.97 -2.73 -9.44
C ILE A 113 3.90 -3.88 -9.05
N PRO A 114 4.93 -3.67 -8.22
CA PRO A 114 5.80 -4.76 -7.75
C PRO A 114 5.00 -5.94 -7.16
N ARG A 115 5.44 -7.17 -7.45
CA ARG A 115 4.86 -8.40 -6.91
C ARG A 115 5.71 -8.91 -5.75
N TRP A 116 5.05 -9.26 -4.65
CA TRP A 116 5.57 -10.14 -3.60
C TRP A 116 4.53 -11.22 -3.33
N SER A 117 4.25 -12.10 -4.29
CA SER A 117 3.28 -13.16 -4.05
C SER A 117 3.75 -14.53 -4.51
N HIS A 118 3.55 -15.49 -3.62
CA HIS A 118 3.75 -16.91 -3.85
C HIS A 118 2.46 -17.57 -4.35
N GLU A 119 2.53 -18.75 -4.97
CA GLU A 119 1.34 -19.47 -5.50
C GLU A 119 0.27 -19.74 -4.42
N ARG A 120 0.68 -19.93 -3.17
CA ARG A 120 -0.23 -20.12 -2.03
C ARG A 120 -1.09 -18.88 -1.73
N GLU A 121 -0.60 -17.69 -2.04
CA GLU A 121 -1.32 -16.43 -1.80
C GLU A 121 -2.45 -16.18 -2.82
N MET A 122 -2.56 -17.01 -3.87
CA MET A 122 -3.60 -16.89 -4.90
C MET A 122 -4.92 -17.58 -4.50
N ARG A 123 -4.95 -18.33 -3.38
CA ARG A 123 -6.12 -19.13 -2.92
C ARG A 123 -6.89 -18.51 -1.75
N ARG A 124 -6.63 -17.25 -1.44
CA ARG A 124 -7.19 -16.55 -0.27
C ARG A 124 -8.65 -16.12 -0.48
N ASP A 125 -9.41 -16.08 0.61
CA ASP A 125 -10.74 -15.47 0.61
C ASP A 125 -10.62 -13.94 0.47
N GLU A 126 -11.15 -13.40 -0.63
CA GLU A 126 -11.09 -11.96 -0.91
C GLU A 126 -11.92 -11.14 0.08
N GLU A 127 -13.06 -11.65 0.54
CA GLU A 127 -13.93 -10.91 1.46
C GLU A 127 -13.29 -10.80 2.85
N GLU A 128 -12.67 -11.88 3.32
CA GLU A 128 -11.92 -11.88 4.57
C GLU A 128 -10.75 -10.87 4.52
N VAL A 129 -9.96 -10.88 3.44
CA VAL A 129 -8.85 -9.93 3.30
C VAL A 129 -9.35 -8.50 3.28
N ARG A 130 -10.43 -8.21 2.55
CA ARG A 130 -11.01 -6.85 2.50
C ARG A 130 -11.39 -6.35 3.90
N ARG A 131 -11.98 -7.20 4.74
CA ARG A 131 -12.30 -6.84 6.12
C ARG A 131 -11.06 -6.49 6.93
N HIS A 132 -9.98 -7.26 6.80
CA HIS A 132 -8.71 -6.96 7.46
C HIS A 132 -8.09 -5.64 6.97
N VAL A 133 -8.14 -5.38 5.66
CA VAL A 133 -7.66 -4.12 5.06
C VAL A 133 -8.46 -2.94 5.59
N ASP A 134 -9.78 -3.03 5.64
CA ASP A 134 -10.65 -1.98 6.18
C ASP A 134 -10.30 -1.68 7.64
N VAL A 135 -10.15 -2.71 8.47
CA VAL A 135 -9.72 -2.56 9.88
C VAL A 135 -8.34 -1.90 9.97
N GLY A 136 -7.38 -2.31 9.13
CA GLY A 136 -6.06 -1.69 9.04
C GLY A 136 -6.11 -0.21 8.64
N MET A 137 -6.97 0.14 7.68
CA MET A 137 -7.20 1.53 7.28
C MET A 137 -7.80 2.34 8.42
N TYR A 138 -8.78 1.82 9.15
CA TYR A 138 -9.35 2.49 10.33
C TYR A 138 -8.33 2.69 11.44
N ALA A 139 -7.48 1.68 11.72
CA ALA A 139 -6.37 1.83 12.65
C ALA A 139 -5.40 2.91 12.19
N GLY A 140 -5.12 2.99 10.88
CA GLY A 140 -4.36 4.07 10.26
C GLY A 140 -4.98 5.45 10.50
N VAL A 141 -6.30 5.59 10.35
CA VAL A 141 -7.04 6.83 10.66
C VAL A 141 -6.87 7.20 12.13
N ALA A 142 -7.01 6.24 13.04
CA ALA A 142 -6.82 6.47 14.48
C ALA A 142 -5.39 6.94 14.80
N CYS A 143 -4.37 6.27 14.26
CA CYS A 143 -2.97 6.67 14.41
C CYS A 143 -2.71 8.09 13.87
N TRP A 144 -3.28 8.42 12.71
CA TRP A 144 -3.19 9.75 12.12
C TRP A 144 -3.86 10.81 13.01
N ALA A 145 -5.06 10.55 13.50
CA ALA A 145 -5.81 11.44 14.39
C ALA A 145 -5.06 11.68 15.71
N VAL A 146 -4.55 10.63 16.35
CA VAL A 146 -3.73 10.74 17.58
C VAL A 146 -2.50 11.61 17.33
N ARG A 147 -1.85 11.47 16.17
CA ARG A 147 -0.68 12.28 15.85
C ARG A 147 -1.02 13.75 15.59
N LEU A 148 -2.15 14.02 14.94
CA LEU A 148 -2.61 15.39 14.66
C LEU A 148 -3.05 16.10 15.94
N TYR A 149 -3.91 15.46 16.73
CA TYR A 149 -4.60 16.11 17.86
C TYR A 149 -3.95 15.83 19.22
N GLY A 150 -3.42 14.63 19.43
CA GLY A 150 -2.86 14.20 20.71
C GLY A 150 -1.40 14.62 20.91
N LEU A 151 -0.56 14.43 19.90
CA LEU A 151 0.90 14.60 20.07
C LEU A 151 1.42 16.00 19.68
N ARG A 152 0.63 16.83 18.97
CA ARG A 152 0.99 18.19 18.46
C ARG A 152 2.29 18.29 17.63
N TRP A 153 3.12 17.24 17.56
CA TRP A 153 4.37 17.12 16.82
C TRP A 153 4.16 16.72 15.34
N GLY A 154 2.91 16.50 14.93
CA GLY A 154 2.54 16.02 13.59
C GLY A 154 2.01 17.05 12.62
N ARG A 155 1.83 18.33 13.02
CA ARG A 155 1.17 19.35 12.16
C ARG A 155 1.89 19.60 10.82
N ALA A 156 3.16 19.21 10.69
CA ALA A 156 3.95 19.40 9.48
C ALA A 156 3.79 18.29 8.40
N PHE A 157 3.19 17.13 8.74
CA PHE A 157 3.07 16.00 7.81
C PHE A 157 1.65 15.41 7.86
N TRP A 158 0.75 16.07 7.13
CA TRP A 158 -0.69 15.75 6.96
C TRP A 158 -0.93 14.54 6.06
N ALA A 159 -0.25 13.42 6.30
CA ALA A 159 -0.28 12.35 5.32
C ALA A 159 -1.41 11.36 5.59
N PRO A 160 -2.33 11.12 4.65
CA PRO A 160 -3.16 9.91 4.66
C PRO A 160 -2.34 8.62 4.47
N MET A 161 -1.01 8.69 4.63
CA MET A 161 -0.10 7.56 4.50
C MET A 161 -0.37 6.53 5.60
N GLU A 162 -0.76 6.93 6.83
CA GLU A 162 -1.09 5.95 7.88
C GLU A 162 -2.28 5.09 7.48
N VAL A 163 -3.28 5.67 6.81
CA VAL A 163 -4.46 4.95 6.33
C VAL A 163 -4.04 3.92 5.28
N VAL A 164 -3.26 4.36 4.30
CA VAL A 164 -2.77 3.50 3.21
C VAL A 164 -1.85 2.39 3.73
N MET A 165 -0.87 2.77 4.56
CA MET A 165 0.08 1.82 5.15
C MET A 165 -0.61 0.89 6.14
N GLY A 166 -1.61 1.35 6.89
CA GLY A 166 -2.39 0.52 7.81
C GLY A 166 -3.16 -0.58 7.07
N GLY A 167 -3.85 -0.23 5.99
CA GLY A 167 -4.53 -1.22 5.14
C GLY A 167 -3.57 -2.21 4.50
N ALA A 168 -2.46 -1.72 3.94
CA ALA A 168 -1.45 -2.57 3.32
C ALA A 168 -0.70 -3.46 4.32
N LEU A 169 -0.45 -2.97 5.54
CA LEU A 169 0.15 -3.77 6.62
C LEU A 169 -0.81 -4.86 7.09
N ALA A 170 -2.10 -4.59 7.21
CA ALA A 170 -3.08 -5.60 7.60
C ALA A 170 -3.16 -6.73 6.55
N ASP A 171 -3.15 -6.38 5.27
CA ASP A 171 -3.10 -7.37 4.18
C ASP A 171 -1.76 -8.12 4.13
N LEU A 172 -0.63 -7.46 4.42
CA LEU A 172 0.66 -8.14 4.58
C LEU A 172 0.64 -9.13 5.76
N MET A 173 0.15 -8.70 6.92
CA MET A 173 0.06 -9.54 8.12
C MET A 173 -0.85 -10.74 7.89
N HIS A 174 -1.99 -10.55 7.23
CA HIS A 174 -2.90 -11.64 6.88
C HIS A 174 -2.20 -12.68 5.99
N ARG A 175 -1.34 -12.25 5.05
CA ARG A 175 -0.57 -13.18 4.22
C ARG A 175 0.50 -13.92 5.00
N GLU A 176 1.26 -13.21 5.83
CA GLU A 176 2.27 -13.86 6.65
C GLU A 176 1.64 -14.84 7.63
N TYR A 177 0.44 -14.52 8.14
CA TYR A 177 -0.37 -15.45 8.92
C TYR A 177 -0.76 -16.69 8.12
N GLY A 178 -1.32 -16.54 6.91
CA GLY A 178 -1.67 -17.66 6.04
C GLY A 178 -0.46 -18.53 5.65
N LYS A 179 0.69 -17.90 5.35
CA LYS A 179 1.96 -18.60 5.09
C LYS A 179 2.41 -19.43 6.28
N ALA A 180 2.32 -18.87 7.49
CA ALA A 180 2.77 -19.54 8.71
C ALA A 180 1.85 -20.71 9.12
N HIS A 181 0.55 -20.62 8.82
CA HIS A 181 -0.44 -21.60 9.28
C HIS A 181 -0.89 -22.62 8.22
N GLY A 182 -0.39 -22.51 6.99
CA GLY A 182 -0.44 -23.59 6.00
C GLY A 182 -1.83 -23.96 5.48
N PHE A 183 -2.73 -22.99 5.39
CA PHE A 183 -3.99 -23.14 4.64
C PHE A 183 -3.74 -23.18 3.13
#